data_AF-A0A8S0HA32-F1
#
_entry.id   AF-A0A8S0HA32-F1
#
_cell.length_a   1.000
_cell.length_b   1.000
_cell.length_c   1.000
_cell.angle_alpha   90.00
_cell.angle_beta   90.00
_cell.angle_gamma   90.00
#
_symmetry.space_group_name_H-M   'P 1'
#
loop_
_entity.id
_entity.type
_entity.pdbx_description
1 polymer ?
#
loop_
_entity_poly.entity_id
_entity_poly.type
_entity_poly.pdbx_seq_one_letter_code
_entity_poly.pdbx_strand_id
1 'polypeptide(L)'
;MTITVPLNAVTGPTLKQRLARAERVNRWKAQALIAPLVLFLLLVFLVPIVALLYKSVGNPEVVGGMPRTVAAVSAWDGRGLPAEGAYKALSEDLADARKNQTLGDLSKRLNMELAGYRSLLTKTARALPFKAEPESYKEAMESLDERWGDPAYWQAIRRNTSSLTPYYLLAAVDHRIDDLGELAPATPDQSIYLDIFARTFWMGLVITAICLALAYPWRTCWPICRRARAIC
;
A
#
# COMPACT_ATOMS: atom_id res chain seq x y z
N MET A 1 -53.04 63.36 35.97
CA MET A 1 -53.02 62.34 34.89
C MET A 1 -51.58 61.84 34.73
N THR A 2 -51.27 60.65 35.23
CA THR A 2 -49.96 60.02 35.09
C THR A 2 -49.93 59.20 33.81
N ILE A 3 -49.11 59.61 32.85
CA ILE A 3 -48.89 58.87 31.60
C ILE A 3 -47.96 57.70 31.93
N THR A 4 -48.51 56.52 32.15
CA THR A 4 -47.73 55.27 32.14
C THR A 4 -47.44 54.93 30.68
N VAL A 5 -46.26 55.31 30.20
CA VAL A 5 -45.73 54.81 28.93
C VAL A 5 -45.55 53.30 29.10
N PRO A 6 -46.25 52.44 28.34
CA PRO A 6 -45.97 51.02 28.40
C PRO A 6 -44.55 50.82 27.86
N LEU A 7 -43.73 50.09 28.60
CA LEU A 7 -42.48 49.53 28.11
C LEU A 7 -42.86 48.52 27.02
N ASN A 8 -43.15 49.04 25.82
CA ASN A 8 -43.34 48.26 24.62
C ASN A 8 -42.14 47.33 24.53
N ALA A 9 -42.43 46.04 24.57
CA ALA A 9 -41.48 44.97 24.35
C ALA A 9 -40.56 45.39 23.21
N VAL A 10 -39.26 45.53 23.51
CA VAL A 10 -38.24 45.72 22.49
C VAL A 10 -38.37 44.51 21.58
N THR A 11 -39.03 44.70 20.44
CA THR A 11 -39.15 43.73 19.35
C THR A 11 -37.78 43.62 18.71
N GLY A 12 -36.89 42.93 19.41
CA GLY A 12 -35.52 42.71 19.02
C GLY A 12 -35.04 41.37 19.58
N PRO A 13 -34.17 40.64 18.86
CA PRO A 13 -33.67 39.37 19.33
C PRO A 13 -32.95 39.55 20.67
N THR A 14 -33.26 38.67 21.62
CA THR A 14 -32.71 38.67 22.98
C THR A 14 -31.18 38.63 22.96
N LEU A 15 -30.53 39.23 23.96
CA LEU A 15 -29.06 39.29 24.04
C LEU A 15 -28.39 37.91 23.89
N LYS A 16 -29.02 36.85 24.42
CA LYS A 16 -28.57 35.45 24.25
C LYS A 16 -28.57 34.98 22.78
N GLN A 17 -29.59 35.35 22.01
CA GLN A 17 -29.68 35.01 20.58
C GLN A 17 -28.62 35.76 19.76
N ARG A 18 -28.31 37.02 20.11
CA ARG A 18 -27.24 37.79 19.46
C ARG A 18 -25.86 37.21 19.76
N LEU A 19 -25.61 36.81 21.01
CA LEU A 19 -24.36 36.17 21.44
C LEU A 19 -24.14 34.81 20.74
N ALA A 20 -25.16 33.95 20.72
CA ALA A 20 -25.07 32.64 20.06
C ALA A 20 -24.86 32.75 18.54
N ARG A 21 -25.37 33.81 17.89
CA ARG A 21 -25.15 34.07 16.46
C ARG A 21 -23.73 34.59 16.20
N ALA A 22 -23.24 35.48 17.06
CA ALA A 22 -21.87 35.99 17.00
C ALA A 22 -20.82 34.89 17.26
N GLU A 23 -21.05 34.00 18.24
CA GLU A 23 -20.18 32.84 18.49
C GLU A 23 -20.15 31.87 17.30
N ARG A 24 -21.29 31.61 16.66
CA ARG A 24 -21.34 30.77 15.46
C ARG A 24 -20.50 31.37 14.34
N VAL A 25 -20.70 32.66 14.03
CA VAL A 25 -19.94 33.36 12.99
C VAL A 25 -18.43 33.36 13.30
N ASN A 26 -18.03 33.60 14.55
CA ASN A 26 -16.62 33.56 14.93
C ASN A 26 -16.03 32.14 14.87
N ARG A 27 -16.78 31.09 15.23
CA ARG A 27 -16.34 29.69 15.07
C ARG A 27 -16.14 29.31 13.60
N TRP A 28 -17.09 29.68 12.73
CA TRP A 28 -16.98 29.44 11.29
C TRP A 28 -15.81 30.22 10.68
N LYS A 29 -15.56 31.46 11.10
CA LYS A 29 -14.36 32.23 10.69
C LYS A 29 -13.06 31.57 11.14
N ALA A 30 -12.99 31.09 12.38
CA ALA A 30 -11.82 30.38 12.89
C ALA A 30 -11.58 29.06 12.13
N GLN A 31 -12.64 28.29 11.85
CA GLN A 31 -12.55 27.09 11.02
C GLN A 31 -12.16 27.40 9.59
N ALA A 32 -12.71 28.46 8.97
CA ALA A 32 -12.36 28.88 7.62
C ALA A 32 -10.91 29.36 7.51
N LEU A 33 -10.33 29.90 8.60
CA LEU A 33 -8.91 30.30 8.63
C LEU A 33 -7.96 29.09 8.73
N ILE A 34 -8.40 28.02 9.40
CA ILE A 34 -7.62 26.78 9.60
C ILE A 34 -7.83 25.79 8.44
N ALA A 35 -9.01 25.80 7.81
CA ALA A 35 -9.40 24.92 6.71
C ALA A 35 -8.40 24.88 5.54
N PRO A 36 -7.88 26.00 5.00
CA PRO A 36 -6.93 25.96 3.89
C PRO A 36 -5.60 25.30 4.28
N LEU A 37 -5.14 25.50 5.53
CA LEU A 37 -3.93 24.85 6.02
C LEU A 37 -4.12 23.34 6.18
N VAL A 38 -5.27 22.92 6.74
CA VAL A 38 -5.61 21.50 6.89
C VAL A 38 -5.81 20.83 5.53
N LEU A 39 -6.50 21.49 4.60
CA LEU A 39 -6.70 20.98 3.25
C LEU A 39 -5.37 20.83 2.51
N PHE A 40 -4.48 21.82 2.61
CA PHE A 40 -3.13 21.74 2.05
C PHE A 40 -2.35 20.56 2.63
N LEU A 41 -2.35 20.38 3.95
CA LEU A 41 -1.70 19.25 4.61
C LEU A 41 -2.31 17.92 4.15
N LEU A 42 -3.64 17.80 4.14
CA LEU A 42 -4.32 16.61 3.64
C LEU A 42 -3.91 16.30 2.20
N LEU A 43 -3.88 17.28 1.30
CA LEU A 43 -3.47 17.05 -0.08
C LEU A 43 -2.00 16.62 -0.19
N VAL A 44 -1.08 17.31 0.51
CA VAL A 44 0.35 17.01 0.45
C VAL A 44 0.70 15.65 1.05
N PHE A 45 -0.04 15.17 2.05
CA PHE A 45 0.18 13.84 2.62
C PHE A 45 -0.64 12.75 1.92
N LEU A 46 -1.94 12.97 1.71
CA LEU A 46 -2.86 11.96 1.18
C LEU A 46 -2.54 11.63 -0.29
N VAL A 47 -2.22 12.62 -1.12
CA VAL A 47 -1.92 12.39 -2.54
C VAL A 47 -0.70 11.47 -2.72
N PRO A 48 0.49 11.74 -2.14
CA PRO A 48 1.62 10.82 -2.27
C PRO A 48 1.39 9.49 -1.57
N ILE A 49 0.63 9.43 -0.47
CA ILE A 49 0.25 8.15 0.15
C ILE A 49 -0.59 7.32 -0.83
N VAL A 50 -1.63 7.91 -1.43
CA VAL A 50 -2.48 7.23 -2.42
C VAL A 50 -1.70 6.86 -3.67
N ALA A 51 -0.82 7.74 -4.16
CA ALA A 51 0.04 7.46 -5.32
C ALA A 51 1.01 6.31 -5.04
N LEU A 52 1.60 6.26 -3.83
CA LEU A 52 2.47 5.18 -3.40
C LEU A 52 1.69 3.87 -3.24
N LEU A 53 0.48 3.92 -2.67
CA LEU A 53 -0.42 2.77 -2.57
C LEU A 53 -0.81 2.24 -3.95
N TYR A 54 -1.22 3.11 -4.87
CA TYR A 54 -1.57 2.72 -6.24
C TYR A 54 -0.38 2.09 -6.96
N LYS A 55 0.81 2.68 -6.83
CA LYS A 55 2.05 2.12 -7.37
C LYS A 55 2.47 0.81 -6.69
N SER A 56 2.12 0.61 -5.43
CA SER A 56 2.39 -0.63 -4.69
C SER A 56 1.43 -1.77 -5.06
N VAL A 57 0.24 -1.48 -5.59
CA VAL A 57 -0.76 -2.48 -6.00
C VAL A 57 -0.63 -2.83 -7.49
N GLY A 58 -0.16 -1.88 -8.32
CA GLY A 58 0.16 -2.16 -9.71
C GLY A 58 1.42 -3.02 -9.84
N ASN A 59 1.34 -4.08 -10.65
CA ASN A 59 2.44 -5.03 -10.85
C ASN A 59 2.94 -4.98 -12.32
N PRO A 60 3.48 -3.84 -12.79
CA PRO A 60 3.89 -3.68 -14.20
C PRO A 60 5.14 -4.50 -14.55
N GLU A 61 5.89 -5.00 -13.55
CA GLU A 61 7.21 -5.59 -13.79
C GLU A 61 7.14 -6.95 -14.48
N VAL A 62 6.17 -7.81 -14.12
CA VAL A 62 6.05 -9.16 -14.71
C VAL A 62 5.21 -9.13 -15.98
N VAL A 63 4.12 -8.37 -15.99
CA VAL A 63 3.23 -8.22 -17.16
C VAL A 63 3.91 -7.39 -18.26
N GLY A 64 4.70 -6.39 -17.90
CA GLY A 64 5.51 -5.60 -18.84
C GLY A 64 6.84 -6.25 -19.20
N GLY A 65 7.42 -7.08 -18.31
CA GLY A 65 8.72 -7.71 -18.53
C GLY A 65 8.67 -9.04 -19.28
N MET A 66 7.58 -9.81 -19.19
CA MET A 66 7.42 -11.10 -19.87
C MET A 66 6.02 -11.31 -20.49
N PRO A 67 5.59 -10.46 -21.44
CA PRO A 67 4.22 -10.49 -21.96
C PRO A 67 3.88 -11.79 -22.72
N ARG A 68 4.84 -12.41 -23.42
CA ARG A 68 4.60 -13.66 -24.18
C ARG A 68 4.45 -14.83 -23.22
N THR A 69 5.28 -14.87 -22.19
CA THR A 69 5.27 -15.90 -21.15
C THR A 69 3.96 -15.85 -20.38
N VAL A 70 3.52 -14.65 -20.00
CA VAL A 70 2.22 -14.41 -19.34
C VAL A 70 1.08 -14.97 -20.19
N ALA A 71 1.07 -14.69 -21.50
CA ALA A 71 0.04 -15.23 -22.41
C ALA A 71 0.08 -16.77 -22.48
N ALA A 72 1.25 -17.37 -22.67
CA ALA A 72 1.41 -18.82 -22.78
C ALA A 72 1.07 -19.56 -21.47
N VAL A 73 1.43 -18.99 -20.33
CA VAL A 73 1.19 -19.56 -18.99
C VAL A 73 -0.27 -19.35 -18.54
N SER A 74 -0.95 -18.31 -19.02
CA SER A 74 -2.38 -18.10 -18.74
C SER A 74 -3.27 -19.22 -19.29
N ALA A 75 -2.88 -19.82 -20.43
CA ALA A 75 -3.59 -20.93 -21.06
C ALA A 75 -3.31 -22.29 -20.39
N TRP A 76 -2.32 -22.36 -19.49
CA TRP A 76 -1.92 -23.58 -18.81
C TRP A 76 -2.76 -23.81 -17.53
N ASP A 77 -3.03 -25.08 -17.20
CA ASP A 77 -3.87 -25.52 -16.09
C ASP A 77 -3.19 -25.40 -14.70
N GLY A 78 -1.87 -25.23 -14.68
CA GLY A 78 -1.03 -25.10 -13.48
C GLY A 78 -0.62 -26.44 -12.86
N ARG A 79 -0.88 -27.55 -13.54
CA ARG A 79 -0.47 -28.89 -13.10
C ARG A 79 0.62 -29.42 -14.01
N GLY A 80 1.68 -29.95 -13.41
CA GLY A 80 2.82 -30.51 -14.15
C GLY A 80 3.68 -29.45 -14.83
N LEU A 81 4.20 -29.76 -16.02
CA LEU A 81 5.04 -28.85 -16.79
C LEU A 81 4.24 -28.20 -17.91
N PRO A 82 4.49 -26.91 -18.22
CA PRO A 82 3.78 -26.24 -19.28
C PRO A 82 4.19 -26.75 -20.67
N ALA A 83 3.39 -26.43 -21.68
CA ALA A 83 3.69 -26.77 -23.06
C ALA A 83 4.98 -26.09 -23.55
N GLU A 84 5.60 -26.65 -24.59
CA GLU A 84 6.86 -26.16 -25.15
C GLU A 84 6.80 -24.68 -25.59
N GLY A 85 5.62 -24.23 -26.03
CA GLY A 85 5.38 -22.82 -26.37
C GLY A 85 5.63 -21.85 -25.20
N ALA A 86 5.43 -22.29 -23.95
CA ALA A 86 5.73 -21.49 -22.76
C ALA A 86 7.24 -21.35 -22.52
N TYR A 87 8.02 -22.40 -22.78
CA TYR A 87 9.49 -22.36 -22.71
C TYR A 87 10.08 -21.45 -23.79
N LYS A 88 9.54 -21.52 -25.01
CA LYS A 88 9.91 -20.59 -26.09
C LYS A 88 9.62 -19.14 -25.71
N ALA A 89 8.38 -18.86 -25.30
CA ALA A 89 7.96 -17.52 -24.90
C ALA A 89 8.82 -16.94 -23.76
N LEU A 90 9.15 -17.76 -22.77
CA LEU A 90 10.04 -17.40 -21.67
C LEU A 90 11.45 -17.07 -22.15
N SER A 91 12.01 -17.87 -23.05
CA SER A 91 13.36 -17.63 -23.57
C SER A 91 13.47 -16.30 -24.33
N GLU A 92 12.43 -15.95 -25.11
CA GLU A 92 12.38 -14.69 -25.85
C GLU A 92 12.20 -13.49 -24.91
N ASP A 93 11.29 -13.60 -23.95
CA ASP A 93 11.03 -12.54 -22.98
C ASP A 93 12.24 -12.31 -22.06
N LEU A 94 12.98 -13.34 -21.65
CA LEU A 94 14.20 -13.17 -20.85
C LEU A 94 15.34 -12.53 -21.65
N ALA A 95 15.44 -12.84 -22.95
CA ALA A 95 16.40 -12.19 -23.82
C ALA A 95 16.10 -10.68 -23.95
N ASP A 96 14.82 -10.32 -24.09
CA ASP A 96 14.39 -8.92 -24.20
C ASP A 96 14.44 -8.19 -22.86
N ALA A 97 14.10 -8.84 -21.75
CA ALA A 97 14.23 -8.29 -20.40
C ALA A 97 15.71 -7.98 -20.05
N ARG A 98 16.65 -8.77 -20.57
CA ARG A 98 18.09 -8.50 -20.44
C ARG A 98 18.50 -7.27 -21.25
N LYS A 99 18.01 -7.11 -22.48
CA LYS A 99 18.28 -5.92 -23.33
C LYS A 99 17.71 -4.65 -22.71
N ASN A 100 16.50 -4.73 -22.16
CA ASN A 100 15.78 -3.61 -21.57
C ASN A 100 16.14 -3.32 -20.11
N GLN A 101 17.12 -4.05 -19.55
CA GLN A 101 17.56 -3.95 -18.14
C GLN A 101 16.45 -4.20 -17.09
N THR A 102 15.32 -4.78 -17.47
CA THR A 102 14.19 -5.10 -16.58
C THR A 102 14.35 -6.45 -15.85
N LEU A 103 15.34 -7.26 -16.24
CA LEU A 103 15.64 -8.57 -15.64
C LEU A 103 15.90 -8.48 -14.12
N GLY A 104 16.48 -7.39 -13.63
CA GLY A 104 16.81 -7.20 -12.22
C GLY A 104 15.57 -7.14 -11.32
N ASP A 105 14.57 -6.37 -11.73
CA ASP A 105 13.31 -6.20 -11.01
C ASP A 105 12.45 -7.46 -11.08
N LEU A 106 12.37 -8.06 -12.28
CA LEU A 106 11.71 -9.34 -12.52
C LEU A 106 12.28 -10.45 -11.62
N SER A 107 13.61 -10.55 -11.56
CA SER A 107 14.31 -11.54 -10.74
C SER A 107 14.11 -11.31 -9.25
N LYS A 108 14.04 -10.05 -8.80
CA LYS A 108 13.76 -9.72 -7.40
C LYS A 108 12.35 -10.17 -7.03
N ARG A 109 11.35 -9.87 -7.87
CA ARG A 109 9.95 -10.23 -7.64
C ARG A 109 9.76 -11.74 -7.56
N LEU A 110 10.22 -12.50 -8.56
CA LEU A 110 10.07 -13.96 -8.56
C LEU A 110 10.85 -14.64 -7.43
N ASN A 111 11.94 -14.04 -6.95
CA ASN A 111 12.68 -14.55 -5.79
C ASN A 111 11.95 -14.35 -4.45
N MET A 112 10.98 -13.43 -4.37
CA MET A 112 10.13 -13.29 -3.18
C MET A 112 9.10 -14.43 -3.08
N GLU A 113 8.76 -15.06 -4.21
CA GLU A 113 7.88 -16.23 -4.25
C GLU A 113 8.61 -17.52 -3.91
N LEU A 114 9.81 -17.72 -4.49
CA LEU A 114 10.61 -18.92 -4.28
C LEU A 114 12.08 -18.55 -4.21
N ALA A 115 12.75 -18.97 -3.13
CA ALA A 115 14.16 -18.71 -2.94
C ALA A 115 15.00 -19.34 -4.07
N GLY A 116 15.95 -18.59 -4.62
CA GLY A 116 16.84 -19.07 -5.70
C GLY A 116 16.32 -18.80 -7.11
N TYR A 117 15.15 -18.17 -7.27
CA TYR A 117 14.65 -17.73 -8.58
C TYR A 117 15.57 -16.69 -9.24
N ARG A 118 16.18 -15.81 -8.43
CA ARG A 118 17.07 -14.76 -8.94
C ARG A 118 18.28 -15.34 -9.67
N SER A 119 18.92 -16.37 -9.08
CA SER A 119 20.09 -17.00 -9.69
C SER A 119 19.70 -17.80 -10.93
N LEU A 120 18.57 -18.51 -10.89
CA LEU A 120 18.00 -19.23 -12.04
C LEU A 120 17.83 -18.29 -13.25
N LEU A 121 17.07 -17.20 -13.08
CA LEU A 121 16.81 -16.26 -14.16
C LEU A 121 18.06 -15.55 -14.66
N THR A 122 18.97 -15.18 -13.76
CA THR A 122 20.24 -14.55 -14.16
C THR A 122 21.10 -15.51 -14.97
N LYS A 123 21.17 -16.79 -14.58
CA LYS A 123 21.93 -17.83 -15.31
C LYS A 123 21.31 -18.08 -16.69
N THR A 124 20.00 -18.27 -16.74
CA THR A 124 19.25 -18.52 -17.98
C THR A 124 19.33 -17.33 -18.93
N ALA A 125 19.08 -16.10 -18.46
CA ALA A 125 19.17 -14.90 -19.30
C ALA A 125 20.59 -14.63 -19.82
N ARG A 126 21.63 -15.05 -19.09
CA ARG A 126 23.03 -14.95 -19.56
C ARG A 126 23.31 -15.85 -20.76
N ALA A 127 22.68 -17.03 -20.78
CA ALA A 127 22.80 -18.01 -21.86
C ALA A 127 21.93 -17.68 -23.09
N LEU A 128 21.01 -16.71 -22.96
CA LEU A 128 20.09 -16.28 -24.01
C LEU A 128 20.58 -15.02 -24.76
N PRO A 129 20.20 -14.84 -26.04
CA PRO A 129 19.43 -15.78 -26.86
C PRO A 129 20.25 -17.02 -27.26
N PHE A 130 19.58 -18.15 -27.53
CA PHE A 130 20.25 -19.34 -28.03
C PHE A 130 20.92 -19.05 -29.39
N LYS A 131 22.13 -19.60 -29.61
CA LYS A 131 22.89 -19.40 -30.85
C LYS A 131 22.25 -20.06 -32.08
N ALA A 132 21.47 -21.12 -31.86
CA ALA A 132 20.65 -21.80 -32.85
C ALA A 132 19.26 -22.03 -32.24
N GLU A 133 18.20 -22.05 -33.07
CA GLU A 133 16.87 -22.43 -32.60
C GLU A 133 16.91 -23.91 -32.18
N PRO A 134 16.69 -24.22 -30.89
CA PRO A 134 16.69 -25.59 -30.43
C PRO A 134 15.46 -26.36 -30.94
N GLU A 135 15.62 -27.66 -31.22
CA GLU A 135 14.52 -28.54 -31.62
C GLU A 135 13.48 -28.71 -30.50
N SER A 136 13.92 -28.61 -29.23
CA SER A 136 13.07 -28.60 -28.05
C SER A 136 13.51 -27.48 -27.11
N TYR A 137 12.67 -26.46 -26.93
CA TYR A 137 12.96 -25.37 -25.98
C TYR A 137 12.97 -25.86 -24.54
N LYS A 138 12.19 -26.90 -24.24
CA LYS A 138 12.13 -27.52 -22.91
C LYS A 138 13.48 -28.13 -22.52
N GLU A 139 14.02 -29.00 -23.37
CA GLU A 139 15.31 -29.66 -23.13
C GLU A 139 16.47 -28.67 -23.10
N ALA A 140 16.42 -27.65 -23.98
CA ALA A 140 17.41 -26.59 -23.98
C ALA A 140 17.41 -25.78 -22.66
N MET A 141 16.24 -25.51 -22.07
CA MET A 141 16.17 -24.82 -20.78
C MET A 141 16.54 -25.72 -19.60
N GLU A 142 16.10 -26.98 -19.60
CA GLU A 142 16.47 -27.98 -18.57
C GLU A 142 17.97 -28.27 -18.56
N SER A 143 18.63 -28.29 -19.73
CA SER A 143 20.08 -28.44 -19.81
C SER A 143 20.86 -27.23 -19.28
N LEU A 144 20.28 -26.02 -19.31
CA LEU A 144 20.86 -24.85 -18.66
C LEU A 144 20.75 -24.93 -17.15
N ASP A 145 19.58 -25.33 -16.65
CA ASP A 145 19.32 -25.52 -15.22
C ASP A 145 18.17 -26.51 -15.00
N GLU A 146 18.44 -27.56 -14.21
CA GLU A 146 17.49 -28.64 -13.91
C GLU A 146 16.20 -28.13 -13.25
N ARG A 147 16.24 -26.96 -12.60
CA ARG A 147 15.09 -26.33 -11.94
C ARG A 147 13.97 -25.95 -12.90
N TRP A 148 14.22 -25.83 -14.21
CA TRP A 148 13.16 -25.63 -15.21
C TRP A 148 12.26 -26.86 -15.43
N GLY A 149 12.70 -28.03 -14.95
CA GLY A 149 11.90 -29.26 -14.89
C GLY A 149 11.06 -29.39 -13.63
N ASP A 150 11.11 -28.41 -12.72
CA ASP A 150 10.28 -28.40 -11.51
C ASP A 150 9.02 -27.54 -11.71
N PRO A 151 7.81 -28.12 -11.58
CA PRO A 151 6.55 -27.41 -11.74
C PRO A 151 6.38 -26.21 -10.78
N ALA A 152 7.04 -26.23 -9.61
CA ALA A 152 6.94 -25.15 -8.62
C ALA A 152 7.44 -23.80 -9.17
N TYR A 153 8.45 -23.81 -10.03
CA TYR A 153 8.97 -22.59 -10.66
C TYR A 153 7.96 -22.00 -11.63
N TRP A 154 7.33 -22.84 -12.45
CA TRP A 154 6.30 -22.41 -13.40
C TRP A 154 5.03 -21.90 -12.72
N GLN A 155 4.66 -22.52 -11.60
CA GLN A 155 3.55 -22.04 -10.76
C GLN A 155 3.85 -20.63 -10.20
N ALA A 156 5.09 -20.36 -9.78
CA ALA A 156 5.47 -19.01 -9.33
C ALA A 156 5.32 -17.95 -10.43
N ILE A 157 5.64 -18.28 -11.69
CA ILE A 157 5.39 -17.38 -12.84
C ILE A 157 3.89 -17.18 -13.04
N ARG A 158 3.10 -18.26 -13.00
CA ARG A 158 1.63 -18.21 -13.15
C ARG A 158 0.98 -17.34 -12.08
N ARG A 159 1.41 -17.46 -10.82
CA ARG A 159 0.92 -16.61 -9.71
C ARG A 159 1.16 -15.12 -9.96
N ASN A 160 2.24 -14.76 -10.65
CA ASN A 160 2.58 -13.37 -10.98
C ASN A 160 2.05 -12.88 -12.33
N THR A 161 1.23 -13.68 -13.02
CA THR A 161 0.65 -13.35 -14.33
C THR A 161 -0.51 -12.34 -14.23
N SER A 162 -1.15 -12.21 -13.06
CA SER A 162 -2.25 -11.23 -12.87
C SER A 162 -1.73 -9.81 -12.63
N SER A 163 -2.11 -8.86 -13.50
CA SER A 163 -1.79 -7.43 -13.41
C SER A 163 -2.48 -6.71 -12.24
N LEU A 164 -3.55 -7.30 -11.70
CA LEU A 164 -4.33 -6.81 -10.58
C LEU A 164 -4.50 -7.96 -9.59
N THR A 165 -3.93 -7.86 -8.41
CA THR A 165 -4.06 -8.90 -7.39
C THR A 165 -4.39 -8.29 -6.03
N PRO A 166 -5.44 -8.78 -5.34
CA PRO A 166 -5.69 -8.44 -3.92
C PRO A 166 -4.58 -8.97 -2.98
N TYR A 167 -3.57 -9.67 -3.53
CA TYR A 167 -2.44 -10.25 -2.81
C TYR A 167 -1.68 -9.23 -1.97
N TYR A 168 -1.51 -7.98 -2.42
CA TYR A 168 -0.87 -6.94 -1.60
C TYR A 168 -1.71 -6.52 -0.39
N LEU A 169 -3.04 -6.53 -0.54
CA LEU A 169 -3.97 -6.23 0.54
C LEU A 169 -4.01 -7.38 1.55
N LEU A 170 -4.00 -8.63 1.06
CA LEU A 170 -3.94 -9.84 1.87
C LEU A 170 -2.59 -9.97 2.60
N ALA A 171 -1.47 -9.70 1.92
CA ALA A 171 -0.14 -9.69 2.52
C ALA A 171 0.01 -8.59 3.58
N ALA A 172 -0.66 -7.44 3.43
CA ALA A 172 -0.71 -6.41 4.47
C ALA A 172 -1.47 -6.85 5.74
N VAL A 173 -2.26 -7.93 5.64
CA VAL A 173 -2.97 -8.58 6.76
C VAL A 173 -2.36 -9.96 7.06
N ASP A 174 -1.10 -10.21 6.67
CA ASP A 174 -0.36 -11.46 6.89
C ASP A 174 -1.05 -12.74 6.33
N HIS A 175 -1.89 -12.59 5.31
CA HIS A 175 -2.55 -13.70 4.61
C HIS A 175 -2.01 -13.86 3.19
N ARG A 176 -1.91 -15.12 2.74
CA ARG A 176 -1.57 -15.49 1.36
C ARG A 176 -2.64 -16.41 0.78
N ILE A 177 -2.80 -16.41 -0.53
CA ILE A 177 -3.65 -17.38 -1.22
C ILE A 177 -2.75 -18.55 -1.62
N ASP A 178 -3.07 -19.75 -1.16
CA ASP A 178 -2.29 -20.96 -1.43
C ASP A 178 -2.58 -21.52 -2.84
N ASP A 179 -1.83 -22.55 -3.25
CA ASP A 179 -1.86 -23.16 -4.60
C ASP A 179 -3.24 -23.68 -5.08
N LEU A 180 -4.24 -23.69 -4.19
CA LEU A 180 -5.62 -24.13 -4.44
C LEU A 180 -6.66 -23.00 -4.37
N GLY A 181 -6.25 -21.74 -4.15
CA GLY A 181 -7.17 -20.61 -4.01
C GLY A 181 -7.71 -20.41 -2.58
N GLU A 182 -7.22 -21.19 -1.61
CA GLU A 182 -7.60 -21.12 -0.19
C GLU A 182 -6.78 -20.07 0.57
N LEU A 183 -7.38 -19.44 1.58
CA LEU A 183 -6.72 -18.46 2.45
C LEU A 183 -5.79 -19.19 3.43
N ALA A 184 -4.48 -19.08 3.21
CA ALA A 184 -3.47 -19.62 4.11
C ALA A 184 -2.76 -18.48 4.88
N PRO A 185 -2.33 -18.72 6.13
CA PRO A 185 -1.44 -17.79 6.83
C PRO A 185 -0.11 -17.65 6.06
N ALA A 186 0.43 -16.44 6.00
CA ALA A 186 1.74 -16.20 5.41
C ALA A 186 2.83 -17.00 6.14
N THR A 187 3.91 -17.36 5.44
CA THR A 187 5.05 -18.08 6.05
C THR A 187 5.61 -17.28 7.24
N PRO A 188 6.23 -17.95 8.25
CA PRO A 188 6.67 -17.30 9.48
C PRO A 188 7.59 -16.09 9.30
N ASP A 189 8.30 -16.02 8.17
CA ASP A 189 9.23 -14.93 7.82
C ASP A 189 8.49 -13.69 7.24
N GLN A 190 7.24 -13.84 6.81
CA GLN A 190 6.40 -12.79 6.22
C GLN A 190 5.32 -12.27 7.18
N SER A 191 4.92 -13.04 8.20
CA SER A 191 3.83 -12.69 9.12
C SER A 191 4.24 -11.74 10.26
N ILE A 192 5.18 -10.83 10.00
CA ILE A 192 5.77 -9.94 11.02
C ILE A 192 5.06 -8.58 11.03
N TYR A 193 4.36 -8.22 9.95
CA TYR A 193 3.85 -6.87 9.74
C TYR A 193 2.75 -6.52 10.75
N LEU A 194 1.82 -7.43 11.07
CA LEU A 194 0.75 -7.15 12.03
C LEU A 194 1.27 -6.92 13.45
N ASP A 195 2.27 -7.67 13.92
CA ASP A 195 2.84 -7.48 15.27
C ASP A 195 3.56 -6.12 15.37
N ILE A 196 4.31 -5.74 14.33
CA ILE A 196 4.96 -4.42 14.28
C ILE A 196 3.91 -3.30 14.27
N PHE A 197 2.88 -3.41 13.41
CA PHE A 197 1.82 -2.40 13.35
C PHE A 197 1.10 -2.26 14.68
N ALA A 198 0.72 -3.38 15.32
CA ALA A 198 0.08 -3.36 16.64
C ALA A 198 0.94 -2.65 17.68
N ARG A 199 2.25 -2.93 17.69
CA ARG A 199 3.20 -2.29 18.61
C ARG A 199 3.33 -0.79 18.36
N THR A 200 3.37 -0.34 17.11
CA THR A 200 3.43 1.10 16.78
C THR A 200 2.13 1.83 17.14
N PHE A 201 0.96 1.25 16.82
CA PHE A 201 -0.33 1.82 17.19
C PHE A 201 -0.50 1.92 18.72
N TRP A 202 -0.08 0.89 19.45
CA TRP A 202 -0.10 0.89 20.90
C TRP A 202 0.76 2.01 21.49
N MET A 203 2.01 2.15 21.03
CA MET A 203 2.91 3.21 21.50
C MET A 203 2.35 4.61 21.16
N GLY A 204 1.81 4.80 19.95
CA GLY A 204 1.18 6.06 19.55
C GLY A 204 -0.03 6.43 20.41
N LEU A 205 -0.88 5.44 20.74
CA LEU A 205 -2.05 5.64 21.60
C LEU A 205 -1.63 6.01 23.03
N VAL A 206 -0.63 5.31 23.59
CA VAL A 206 -0.08 5.61 24.92
C VAL A 206 0.51 7.01 24.97
N ILE A 207 1.32 7.40 23.99
CA ILE A 207 1.91 8.75 23.92
C ILE A 207 0.80 9.80 23.82
N THR A 208 -0.21 9.59 22.97
CA THR A 208 -1.34 10.51 22.82
C THR A 208 -2.12 10.65 24.14
N ALA A 209 -2.36 9.55 24.85
CA ALA A 209 -3.03 9.55 26.15
C ALA A 209 -2.21 10.32 27.21
N ILE A 210 -0.90 10.11 27.27
CA ILE A 210 0.00 10.85 28.18
C ILE A 210 0.01 12.33 27.81
N CYS A 211 0.12 12.67 26.53
CA CYS A 211 0.06 14.05 26.07
C CYS A 211 -1.25 14.72 26.46
N LEU A 212 -2.39 14.05 26.33
CA LEU A 212 -3.69 14.59 26.77
C LEU A 212 -3.77 14.73 28.29
N ALA A 213 -3.30 13.74 29.04
CA ALA A 213 -3.28 13.74 30.50
C ALA A 213 -2.38 14.83 31.08
N LEU A 214 -1.25 15.12 30.44
CA LEU A 214 -0.39 16.26 30.78
C LEU A 214 -0.94 17.57 30.22
N ALA A 215 -1.59 17.55 29.04
CA ALA A 215 -2.07 18.73 28.34
C ALA A 215 -3.33 19.36 28.98
N TYR A 216 -4.17 18.55 29.60
CA TYR A 216 -5.36 19.03 30.26
C TYR A 216 -5.07 19.87 31.53
N PRO A 217 -4.18 19.44 32.45
CA PRO A 217 -3.89 20.18 33.69
C PRO A 217 -3.10 21.47 33.48
N TRP A 218 -2.16 21.58 32.52
CA TRP A 218 -1.49 22.88 32.29
C TRP A 218 -2.48 23.92 31.74
N ARG A 219 -3.42 23.51 30.88
CA ARG A 219 -4.40 24.43 30.29
C ARG A 219 -5.42 24.93 31.32
N THR A 220 -5.78 24.14 32.32
CA THR A 220 -6.64 24.57 33.44
C THR A 220 -5.87 25.32 34.53
N CYS A 221 -4.62 24.97 34.79
CA CYS A 221 -3.79 25.64 35.81
C CYS A 221 -3.26 27.01 35.35
N TRP A 222 -2.92 27.18 34.06
CA TRP A 222 -2.40 28.44 33.50
C TRP A 222 -3.30 29.67 33.71
N PRO A 223 -4.63 29.64 33.45
CA PRO A 223 -5.49 30.79 33.70
C PRO A 223 -5.69 31.09 35.19
N ILE A 224 -5.61 30.09 36.07
CA ILE A 224 -5.70 30.26 37.53
C ILE A 224 -4.44 30.97 38.06
N CYS A 225 -3.26 30.56 37.60
CA CYS A 225 -1.99 31.20 37.94
C CYS A 225 -1.89 32.64 37.40
N ARG A 226 -2.43 32.92 36.21
CA ARG A 226 -2.49 34.30 35.66
C ARG A 226 -3.44 35.21 36.45
N ARG A 227 -4.55 34.68 36.97
CA ARG A 227 -5.48 35.45 37.82
C ARG A 227 -4.90 35.72 39.20
N ALA A 228 -4.21 34.75 39.80
CA ALA A 228 -3.56 34.92 41.10
C ALA A 228 -2.44 35.97 41.08
N ARG A 229 -1.66 36.04 39.99
CA ARG A 229 -0.59 37.05 39.81
C ARG A 229 -1.12 38.47 39.49
N ALA A 230 -2.40 38.62 39.16
CA ALA A 230 -3.02 39.92 38.90
C ALA A 230 -3.75 40.52 40.11
N ILE A 231 -3.79 39.79 41.24
CA ILE A 231 -4.50 40.17 42.48
C ILE A 231 -3.51 40.53 43.61
N CYS A 232 -2.21 40.21 43.48
CA CYS A 232 -1.13 40.82 44.26
C CYS A 232 -0.55 42.02 43.52
#